data_AF-A0A954Q762-F1
#
_entry.id   AF-A0A954Q762-F1
#
_cell.length_a   1.000
_cell.length_b   1.000
_cell.length_c   1.000
_cell.angle_alpha   90.00
_cell.angle_beta   90.00
_cell.angle_gamma   90.00
#
_symmetry.space_group_name_H-M   'P 1'
#
loop_
_entity.id
_entity.type
_entity.pdbx_description
1 polymer ?
#
loop_
_entity_poly.entity_id
_entity_poly.type
_entity_poly.pdbx_seq_one_letter_code
_entity_poly.pdbx_strand_id
1 'polypeptide(L)'
;MRQLRLTRMQLFNIALVHTLTLTIFLTAGRAETEEDPQPEPPPTIDQIVAVLDDADAAILLLDKLPPAMESGDLARLRELDRQLSTKPRVERDPIARKLLAVLAKTGDARSLGYLHEVFEAAPERRHHVAHEIALFALAQRRRPADWRLLIRAVPLVDGEAARDVLRALQEFNERGTKPQWQREVILAGLRLGSPDNQEAVRVLRHWTGQAIDEGEDPGESLAGWQAWFDKTHPDLPPPTLPVDLPDSRHNSRELVKLLSSAPDLGDPERGAQVIEKALCLKCHRYGNRGEALGPDLTNIRQRYQLKELVEAIVFPSQAVSDQYTTVQIRTRDGATYSGVTANDGDQLIVLQANAEKVRIDRSAIDEALPRRKSVMRDGLLEPLTQEEIVDLFAFLKRGER
;
A
#
# COMPACT_ATOMS: atom_id res chain seq x y z
N MET A 1 15.01 78.69 26.49
CA MET A 1 14.20 79.43 27.48
C MET A 1 13.90 78.50 28.66
N ARG A 2 14.27 78.93 29.89
CA ARG A 2 13.84 78.50 31.26
C ARG A 2 14.02 77.01 31.65
N GLN A 3 15.01 76.61 32.45
CA GLN A 3 15.29 76.78 33.91
C GLN A 3 14.38 76.03 34.92
N LEU A 4 15.05 75.16 35.70
CA LEU A 4 14.98 74.90 37.16
C LEU A 4 13.75 74.23 37.81
N ARG A 5 13.97 73.09 38.51
CA ARG A 5 14.17 73.04 39.98
C ARG A 5 14.60 71.65 40.49
N LEU A 6 15.62 71.69 41.36
CA LEU A 6 16.10 70.62 42.25
C LEU A 6 15.23 70.53 43.51
N THR A 7 15.20 69.35 44.15
CA THR A 7 15.28 69.27 45.63
C THR A 7 16.05 68.01 46.06
N ARG A 8 17.09 68.27 46.86
CA ARG A 8 17.95 67.36 47.61
C ARG A 8 17.38 67.19 49.02
N MET A 9 17.23 65.97 49.51
CA MET A 9 17.16 65.55 50.92
C MET A 9 17.12 64.01 50.86
N GLN A 10 17.98 63.18 51.46
CA GLN A 10 19.09 63.33 52.40
C GLN A 10 20.04 62.14 52.13
N LEU A 11 21.34 62.41 52.02
CA LEU A 11 22.40 61.44 52.28
C LEU A 11 22.84 61.68 53.72
N PHE A 12 22.86 60.67 54.59
CA PHE A 12 23.84 60.49 55.68
C PHE A 12 23.59 59.17 56.44
N ASN A 13 24.69 58.49 56.84
CA ASN A 13 24.88 57.20 57.53
C ASN A 13 24.87 55.95 56.62
N ILE A 14 26.00 55.42 56.12
CA ILE A 14 27.28 54.97 56.73
C ILE A 14 27.10 53.89 57.83
N ALA A 15 27.49 52.67 57.44
CA ALA A 15 28.12 51.59 58.22
C ALA A 15 27.42 51.04 59.48
N LEU A 16 26.69 49.95 59.30
CA LEU A 16 26.44 48.81 60.21
C LEU A 16 25.34 48.01 59.49
N VAL A 17 25.51 46.80 58.97
CA VAL A 17 25.76 45.56 59.69
C VAL A 17 26.29 44.56 58.64
N HIS A 18 27.59 44.32 58.69
CA HIS A 18 28.27 43.23 58.00
C HIS A 18 28.59 42.20 59.08
N THR A 19 27.60 41.43 59.51
CA THR A 19 27.75 40.28 60.42
C THR A 19 26.40 39.54 60.51
N LEU A 20 26.44 38.20 60.49
CA LEU A 20 25.35 37.23 60.36
C LEU A 20 24.82 37.07 58.92
N THR A 21 25.39 36.21 58.08
CA THR A 21 25.14 34.76 58.20
C THR A 21 26.30 33.99 57.56
N LEU A 22 27.39 33.82 58.32
CA LEU A 22 28.50 32.92 57.99
C LEU A 22 28.51 31.79 59.02
N THR A 23 27.47 30.95 59.05
CA THR A 23 27.46 29.69 59.82
C THR A 23 26.41 28.70 59.32
N ILE A 24 26.39 28.42 58.01
CA ILE A 24 25.81 27.18 57.46
C ILE A 24 26.78 26.66 56.40
N PHE A 25 27.98 26.33 56.84
CA PHE A 25 29.00 25.62 56.05
C PHE A 25 29.77 24.76 57.04
N LEU A 26 29.21 23.60 57.40
CA LEU A 26 29.90 22.45 58.02
C LEU A 26 28.83 21.42 58.40
N THR A 27 28.42 20.62 57.40
CA THR A 27 27.76 19.28 57.43
C THR A 27 26.73 19.10 56.32
N ALA A 28 27.12 19.34 55.07
CA ALA A 28 26.45 18.72 53.92
C ALA A 28 27.55 18.13 53.05
N GLY A 29 27.44 16.83 52.78
CA GLY A 29 28.47 16.02 52.16
C GLY A 29 28.95 16.57 50.83
N ARG A 30 30.11 16.06 50.40
CA ARG A 30 30.51 16.04 49.00
C ARG A 30 29.28 15.71 48.16
N ALA A 31 28.75 16.69 47.44
CA ALA A 31 28.00 16.40 46.24
C ALA A 31 29.04 15.82 45.29
N GLU A 32 29.09 14.49 45.26
CA GLU A 32 29.64 13.78 44.11
C GLU A 32 28.92 14.39 42.90
N THR A 33 29.70 14.94 41.97
CA THR A 33 29.21 15.22 40.64
C THR A 33 28.70 13.89 40.11
N GLU A 34 27.37 13.68 40.09
CA GLU A 34 26.76 12.64 39.28
C GLU A 34 27.28 12.88 37.86
N GLU A 35 28.29 12.11 37.46
CA GLU A 35 28.66 11.98 36.07
C GLU A 35 27.39 11.50 35.37
N ASP A 36 26.85 12.36 34.51
CA ASP A 36 25.74 12.03 33.63
C ASP A 36 26.06 10.65 33.02
N PRO A 37 25.23 9.61 33.24
CA PRO A 37 25.60 8.25 32.91
C PRO A 37 26.02 8.20 31.44
N GLN A 38 27.25 7.74 31.18
CA GLN A 38 27.76 7.55 29.83
C GLN A 38 26.69 6.81 29.01
N PRO A 39 26.28 7.33 27.84
CA PRO A 39 25.25 6.70 27.06
C PRO A 39 25.66 5.26 26.79
N GLU A 40 24.77 4.31 27.11
CA GLU A 40 25.02 2.89 26.86
C GLU A 40 25.44 2.71 25.39
N PRO A 41 26.44 1.84 25.11
CA PRO A 41 26.83 1.58 23.73
C PRO A 41 25.63 1.06 22.93
N PRO A 42 25.54 1.37 21.63
CA PRO A 42 24.44 0.90 20.80
C PRO A 42 24.42 -0.65 20.80
N PRO A 43 23.23 -1.26 20.70
CA PRO A 43 23.12 -2.71 20.74
C PRO A 43 23.79 -3.34 19.52
N THR A 44 24.36 -4.53 19.71
CA THR A 44 24.91 -5.33 18.63
C THR A 44 23.80 -6.13 17.92
N ILE A 45 24.06 -6.54 16.68
CA ILE A 45 23.14 -7.42 15.95
C ILE A 45 22.99 -8.77 16.68
N ASP A 46 24.04 -9.26 17.33
CA ASP A 46 23.97 -10.49 18.13
C ASP A 46 23.01 -10.36 19.31
N GLN A 47 22.95 -9.19 19.96
CA GLN A 47 21.97 -8.92 21.02
C GLN A 47 20.54 -8.90 20.48
N ILE A 48 20.32 -8.36 19.27
CA ILE A 48 19.00 -8.40 18.61
C ILE A 48 18.62 -9.85 18.28
N VAL A 49 19.55 -10.63 17.72
CA VAL A 49 19.33 -12.04 17.37
C VAL A 49 18.97 -12.86 18.60
N ALA A 50 19.61 -12.60 19.74
CA ALA A 50 19.37 -13.31 20.99
C ALA A 50 17.95 -13.13 21.56
N VAL A 51 17.23 -12.07 21.15
CA VAL A 51 15.88 -11.76 21.64
C VAL A 51 14.80 -11.84 20.56
N LEU A 52 15.08 -12.50 19.42
CA LEU A 52 14.10 -12.59 18.31
C LEU A 52 12.79 -13.31 18.66
N ASP A 53 12.76 -14.08 19.75
CA ASP A 53 11.55 -14.73 20.27
C ASP A 53 10.66 -13.75 21.06
N ASP A 54 11.18 -12.57 21.41
CA ASP A 54 10.46 -11.46 22.04
C ASP A 54 10.43 -10.27 21.07
N ALA A 55 9.29 -10.10 20.39
CA ALA A 55 9.13 -9.06 19.38
C ALA A 55 9.32 -7.64 19.95
N ASP A 56 8.84 -7.37 21.16
CA ASP A 56 8.93 -6.06 21.77
C ASP A 56 10.38 -5.73 22.15
N ALA A 57 11.10 -6.70 22.73
CA ALA A 57 12.52 -6.55 23.03
C ALA A 57 13.36 -6.36 21.76
N ALA A 58 13.10 -7.16 20.71
CA ALA A 58 13.80 -7.04 19.44
C ALA A 58 13.58 -5.68 18.78
N ILE A 59 12.33 -5.18 18.76
CA ILE A 59 11.99 -3.86 18.22
C ILE A 59 12.69 -2.75 19.01
N LEU A 60 12.70 -2.82 20.34
CA LEU A 60 13.38 -1.83 21.18
C LEU A 60 14.89 -1.76 20.90
N LEU A 61 15.54 -2.90 20.69
CA LEU A 61 16.96 -2.93 20.32
C LEU A 61 17.20 -2.40 18.90
N LEU A 62 16.33 -2.74 17.95
CA LEU A 62 16.38 -2.18 16.59
C LEU A 62 16.22 -0.66 16.57
N ASP A 63 15.39 -0.11 17.46
CA ASP A 63 15.20 1.34 17.63
C ASP A 63 16.45 2.08 18.11
N LYS A 64 17.31 1.40 18.85
CA LYS A 64 18.56 1.94 19.39
C LYS A 64 19.74 1.83 18.40
N LEU A 65 19.56 1.19 17.24
CA LEU A 65 20.62 1.12 16.24
C LEU A 65 20.96 2.52 15.67
N PRO A 66 22.25 2.83 15.47
CA PRO A 66 22.66 4.12 14.93
C PRO A 66 22.23 4.25 13.46
N PRO A 67 21.97 5.49 12.97
CA PRO A 67 21.59 5.71 11.58
C PRO A 67 22.73 5.43 10.58
N ALA A 68 23.98 5.56 11.03
CA ALA A 68 25.17 5.19 10.28
C ALA A 68 25.68 3.84 10.81
N MET A 69 25.77 2.86 9.91
CA MET A 69 26.18 1.49 10.24
C MET A 69 27.19 0.99 9.21
N GLU A 70 28.07 0.09 9.65
CA GLU A 70 29.03 -0.57 8.77
C GLU A 70 28.33 -1.49 7.75
N SER A 71 28.93 -1.64 6.57
CA SER A 71 28.36 -2.45 5.49
C SER A 71 28.14 -3.93 5.88
N GLY A 72 28.96 -4.46 6.79
CA GLY A 72 28.83 -5.80 7.36
C GLY A 72 27.58 -5.93 8.21
N ASP A 73 27.31 -4.96 9.07
CA ASP A 73 26.12 -4.97 9.93
C ASP A 73 24.83 -4.84 9.11
N LEU A 74 24.82 -3.96 8.11
CA LEU A 74 23.70 -3.87 7.16
C LEU A 74 23.46 -5.17 6.40
N ALA A 75 24.53 -5.91 6.04
CA ALA A 75 24.39 -7.22 5.42
C ALA A 75 23.77 -8.24 6.38
N ARG A 76 24.17 -8.23 7.65
CA ARG A 76 23.59 -9.09 8.69
C ARG A 76 22.12 -8.76 8.95
N LEU A 77 21.71 -7.49 8.97
CA LEU A 77 20.30 -7.11 9.12
C LEU A 77 19.43 -7.59 7.94
N ARG A 78 19.93 -7.47 6.70
CA ARG A 78 19.22 -8.02 5.52
C ARG A 78 19.10 -9.54 5.60
N GLU A 79 20.14 -10.22 6.06
CA GLU A 79 20.11 -11.67 6.23
C GLU A 79 19.15 -12.09 7.35
N LEU A 80 19.12 -11.35 8.46
CA LEU A 80 18.16 -11.55 9.53
C LEU A 80 16.72 -11.42 9.02
N ASP A 81 16.41 -10.41 8.22
CA ASP A 81 15.09 -10.25 7.61
C ASP A 81 14.69 -11.42 6.71
N ARG A 82 15.65 -12.01 5.97
CA ARG A 82 15.40 -13.22 5.18
C ARG A 82 15.09 -14.43 6.06
N GLN A 83 15.84 -14.62 7.14
CA GLN A 83 15.69 -15.77 8.03
C GLN A 83 14.37 -15.77 8.81
N LEU A 84 13.83 -14.58 9.09
CA LEU A 84 12.52 -14.40 9.71
C LEU A 84 11.38 -15.07 8.93
N SER A 85 11.55 -15.44 7.65
CA SER A 85 10.55 -16.17 6.88
C SER A 85 10.13 -17.51 7.49
N THR A 86 10.95 -18.07 8.38
CA THR A 86 10.70 -19.35 9.07
C THR A 86 9.79 -19.22 10.30
N LYS A 87 9.59 -18.01 10.81
CA LYS A 87 8.76 -17.75 12.00
C LYS A 87 7.27 -17.62 11.68
N PRO A 88 6.38 -17.90 12.65
CA PRO A 88 4.96 -17.59 12.54
C PRO A 88 4.73 -16.11 12.23
N ARG A 89 3.71 -15.82 11.41
CA ARG A 89 3.45 -14.46 10.92
C ARG A 89 3.29 -13.42 12.04
N VAL A 90 2.62 -13.77 13.13
CA VAL A 90 2.34 -12.87 14.26
C VAL A 90 3.62 -12.40 14.96
N GLU A 91 4.59 -13.30 15.12
CA GLU A 91 5.90 -12.99 15.72
C GLU A 91 6.81 -12.28 14.72
N ARG A 92 6.74 -12.68 13.45
CA ARG A 92 7.60 -12.23 12.36
C ARG A 92 7.32 -10.78 11.94
N ASP A 93 6.05 -10.45 11.67
CA ASP A 93 5.66 -9.23 10.95
C ASP A 93 6.07 -7.93 11.68
N PRO A 94 5.95 -7.81 13.03
CA PRO A 94 6.41 -6.63 13.75
C PRO A 94 7.91 -6.36 13.62
N ILE A 95 8.74 -7.41 13.80
CA ILE A 95 10.20 -7.31 13.71
C ILE A 95 10.62 -7.03 12.26
N ALA A 96 10.04 -7.74 11.29
CA ALA A 96 10.34 -7.57 9.87
C ALA A 96 10.00 -6.16 9.38
N ARG A 97 8.88 -5.57 9.84
CA ARG A 97 8.55 -4.17 9.56
C ARG A 97 9.63 -3.24 10.10
N LYS A 98 10.06 -3.46 11.34
CA LYS A 98 11.08 -2.62 11.98
C LYS A 98 12.43 -2.71 11.26
N LEU A 99 12.84 -3.90 10.84
CA LEU A 99 14.06 -4.11 10.06
C LEU A 99 14.04 -3.34 8.74
N LEU A 100 12.93 -3.37 7.99
CA LEU A 100 12.81 -2.60 6.76
C LEU A 100 12.93 -1.09 7.01
N ALA A 101 12.33 -0.58 8.10
CA ALA A 101 12.44 0.82 8.49
C ALA A 101 13.88 1.24 8.82
N VAL A 102 14.60 0.43 9.61
CA VAL A 102 16.02 0.65 9.91
C VAL A 102 16.85 0.66 8.63
N LEU A 103 16.67 -0.35 7.76
CA LEU A 103 17.38 -0.46 6.49
C LEU A 103 17.11 0.75 5.56
N ALA A 104 15.86 1.20 5.45
CA ALA A 104 15.51 2.39 4.67
C ALA A 104 16.18 3.66 5.23
N LYS A 105 16.11 3.86 6.55
CA LYS A 105 16.63 5.06 7.23
C LYS A 105 18.12 5.26 7.03
N THR A 106 18.89 4.17 6.85
CA THR A 106 20.34 4.23 6.62
C THR A 106 20.72 4.88 5.29
N GLY A 107 19.83 4.88 4.30
CA GLY A 107 20.11 5.36 2.95
C GLY A 107 21.15 4.55 2.16
N ASP A 108 21.62 3.41 2.69
CA ASP A 108 22.56 2.53 2.00
C ASP A 108 21.93 1.99 0.70
N ALA A 109 22.68 2.08 -0.40
CA ALA A 109 22.19 1.68 -1.71
C ALA A 109 21.81 0.19 -1.77
N ARG A 110 22.54 -0.68 -1.05
CA ARG A 110 22.23 -2.12 -1.00
C ARG A 110 21.02 -2.41 -0.12
N SER A 111 20.86 -1.69 0.99
CA SER A 111 19.65 -1.76 1.84
C SER A 111 18.39 -1.32 1.10
N LEU A 112 18.44 -0.17 0.41
CA LEU A 112 17.32 0.29 -0.40
C LEU A 112 17.07 -0.63 -1.61
N GLY A 113 18.11 -1.21 -2.21
CA GLY A 113 17.97 -2.26 -3.23
C GLY A 113 17.26 -3.51 -2.68
N TYR A 114 17.60 -3.93 -1.47
CA TYR A 114 16.93 -5.03 -0.78
C TYR A 114 15.43 -4.75 -0.54
N LEU A 115 15.07 -3.52 -0.15
CA LEU A 115 13.66 -3.16 -0.02
C LEU A 115 12.90 -3.34 -1.35
N HIS A 116 13.51 -2.96 -2.49
CA HIS A 116 12.92 -3.20 -3.80
C HIS A 116 12.77 -4.70 -4.10
N GLU A 117 13.76 -5.53 -3.76
CA GLU A 117 13.63 -6.99 -3.87
C GLU A 117 12.44 -7.52 -3.06
N VAL A 118 12.27 -7.04 -1.83
CA VAL A 118 11.15 -7.42 -0.96
C VAL A 118 9.82 -6.98 -1.57
N PHE A 119 9.73 -5.77 -2.15
CA PHE A 119 8.52 -5.29 -2.82
C PHE A 119 8.10 -6.20 -3.99
N GLU A 120 9.06 -6.68 -4.78
CA GLU A 120 8.76 -7.59 -5.89
C GLU A 120 8.39 -9.00 -5.40
N ALA A 121 9.17 -9.54 -4.45
CA ALA A 121 9.08 -10.94 -4.04
C ALA A 121 7.98 -11.25 -3.01
N ALA A 122 7.59 -10.28 -2.18
CA ALA A 122 6.69 -10.48 -1.05
C ALA A 122 5.49 -9.51 -1.10
N PRO A 123 4.39 -9.87 -1.81
CA PRO A 123 3.20 -9.04 -1.95
C PRO A 123 2.66 -8.50 -0.62
N GLU A 124 2.60 -9.34 0.41
CA GLU A 124 2.12 -9.02 1.75
C GLU A 124 2.95 -7.96 2.47
N ARG A 125 4.17 -7.69 2.00
CA ARG A 125 5.10 -6.70 2.57
C ARG A 125 5.15 -5.40 1.77
N ARG A 126 4.51 -5.33 0.60
CA ARG A 126 4.59 -4.17 -0.33
C ARG A 126 4.19 -2.86 0.32
N HIS A 127 3.11 -2.85 1.09
CA HIS A 127 2.61 -1.63 1.73
C HIS A 127 3.61 -1.08 2.76
N HIS A 128 4.27 -1.96 3.54
CA HIS A 128 5.33 -1.55 4.46
C HIS A 128 6.55 -1.01 3.71
N VAL A 129 7.05 -1.73 2.71
CA VAL A 129 8.18 -1.27 1.92
C VAL A 129 7.89 0.09 1.27
N ALA A 130 6.70 0.25 0.69
CA ALA A 130 6.31 1.50 0.05
C ALA A 130 6.30 2.67 1.04
N HIS A 131 5.80 2.46 2.26
CA HIS A 131 5.81 3.47 3.29
C HIS A 131 7.24 3.87 3.68
N GLU A 132 8.12 2.91 3.94
CA GLU A 132 9.50 3.19 4.32
C GLU A 132 10.31 3.88 3.20
N ILE A 133 10.10 3.48 1.94
CA ILE A 133 10.69 4.17 0.78
C ILE A 133 10.14 5.59 0.63
N ALA A 134 8.85 5.81 0.89
CA ALA A 134 8.26 7.15 0.86
C ALA A 134 8.86 8.06 1.95
N LEU A 135 8.95 7.56 3.18
CA LEU A 135 9.57 8.29 4.30
C LEU A 135 11.04 8.62 4.01
N PHE A 136 11.80 7.66 3.46
CA PHE A 136 13.17 7.90 3.02
C PHE A 136 13.27 8.99 1.95
N ALA A 137 12.41 8.92 0.92
CA ALA A 137 12.39 9.88 -0.18
C ALA A 137 12.07 11.31 0.29
N LEU A 138 11.20 11.44 1.29
CA LEU A 138 10.84 12.72 1.93
C LEU A 138 11.99 13.27 2.80
N ALA A 139 12.75 12.40 3.46
CA ALA A 139 13.74 12.83 4.45
C ALA A 139 15.14 13.09 3.88
N GLN A 140 15.65 12.21 3.00
CA GLN A 140 17.11 12.09 2.84
C GLN A 140 17.65 12.07 1.41
N ARG A 141 16.87 11.67 0.39
CA ARG A 141 17.19 11.82 -1.06
C ARG A 141 16.17 11.07 -1.92
N ARG A 142 15.91 11.58 -3.12
CA ARG A 142 15.12 10.89 -4.16
C ARG A 142 16.03 10.03 -5.03
N ARG A 143 15.74 8.74 -5.17
CA ARG A 143 16.36 7.91 -6.22
C ARG A 143 15.35 7.67 -7.33
N PRO A 144 15.70 7.86 -8.62
CA PRO A 144 14.78 7.61 -9.73
C PRO A 144 14.16 6.20 -9.71
N ALA A 145 14.89 5.21 -9.19
CA ALA A 145 14.37 3.85 -9.01
C ALA A 145 13.14 3.80 -8.08
N ASP A 146 13.10 4.62 -7.03
CA ASP A 146 12.06 4.60 -6.00
C ASP A 146 10.72 5.09 -6.55
N TRP A 147 10.74 6.03 -7.50
CA TRP A 147 9.53 6.54 -8.13
C TRP A 147 8.65 5.43 -8.73
N ARG A 148 9.28 4.49 -9.45
CA ARG A 148 8.57 3.39 -10.11
C ARG A 148 7.94 2.43 -9.08
N LEU A 149 8.57 2.25 -7.93
CA LEU A 149 8.02 1.47 -6.83
C LEU A 149 6.81 2.21 -6.22
N LEU A 150 6.98 3.48 -5.87
CA LEU A 150 5.96 4.29 -5.19
C LEU A 150 4.68 4.42 -6.03
N ILE A 151 4.79 4.68 -7.33
CA ILE A 151 3.60 4.77 -8.20
C ILE A 151 2.84 3.45 -8.30
N ARG A 152 3.53 2.31 -8.27
CA ARG A 152 2.92 0.98 -8.23
C ARG A 152 2.32 0.65 -6.86
N ALA A 153 2.76 1.35 -5.82
CA ALA A 153 2.28 1.16 -4.47
C ALA A 153 0.99 1.94 -4.16
N VAL A 154 0.66 2.99 -4.92
CA VAL A 154 -0.57 3.81 -4.73
C VAL A 154 -1.85 2.99 -4.50
N PRO A 155 -2.17 1.93 -5.28
CA PRO A 155 -3.35 1.10 -5.01
C PRO A 155 -3.22 0.20 -3.77
N LEU A 156 -2.01 0.02 -3.25
CA LEU A 156 -1.66 -0.95 -2.19
C LEU A 156 -1.63 -0.35 -0.79
N VAL A 157 -1.66 0.98 -0.69
CA VAL A 157 -1.52 1.72 0.56
C VAL A 157 -2.81 2.46 0.91
N ASP A 158 -3.08 2.59 2.20
CA ASP A 158 -4.20 3.35 2.77
C ASP A 158 -3.70 4.22 3.95
N GLY A 159 -4.54 5.13 4.42
CA GLY A 159 -4.26 5.96 5.61
C GLY A 159 -2.96 6.73 5.51
N GLU A 160 -2.18 6.73 6.60
CA GLU A 160 -0.91 7.46 6.68
C GLU A 160 0.08 7.06 5.58
N ALA A 161 0.22 5.75 5.30
CA ALA A 161 1.11 5.28 4.25
C ALA A 161 0.70 5.79 2.86
N ALA A 162 -0.60 5.87 2.56
CA ALA A 162 -1.07 6.45 1.30
C ALA A 162 -0.75 7.94 1.19
N ARG A 163 -0.99 8.69 2.27
CA ARG A 163 -0.65 10.11 2.34
C ARG A 163 0.84 10.34 2.10
N ASP A 164 1.70 9.57 2.76
CA ASP A 164 3.15 9.73 2.66
C ASP A 164 3.68 9.31 1.28
N VAL A 165 3.13 8.25 0.67
CA VAL A 165 3.44 7.87 -0.71
C VAL A 165 3.05 8.97 -1.69
N LEU A 166 1.85 9.55 -1.55
CA LEU A 166 1.41 10.66 -2.41
C LEU A 166 2.27 11.91 -2.21
N ARG A 167 2.68 12.23 -0.98
CA ARG A 167 3.66 13.31 -0.70
C ARG A 167 4.99 13.03 -1.39
N ALA A 168 5.53 11.83 -1.23
CA ALA A 168 6.79 11.46 -1.84
C ALA A 168 6.73 11.58 -3.37
N LEU A 169 5.64 11.18 -4.02
CA LEU A 169 5.47 11.27 -5.49
C LEU A 169 5.50 12.72 -6.04
N GLN A 170 5.16 13.73 -5.23
CA GLN A 170 5.24 15.14 -5.61
C GLN A 170 6.69 15.62 -5.72
N GLU A 171 7.58 14.99 -4.98
CA GLU A 171 8.98 15.38 -4.89
C GLU A 171 9.80 14.94 -6.12
N PHE A 172 9.32 13.96 -6.88
CA PHE A 172 10.00 13.43 -8.07
C PHE A 172 9.76 14.30 -9.31
N ASN A 173 10.75 14.36 -10.20
CA ASN A 173 10.63 15.05 -11.49
C ASN A 173 9.77 14.23 -12.47
N GLU A 174 9.76 12.92 -12.30
CA GLU A 174 8.98 11.97 -13.08
C GLU A 174 7.48 12.18 -12.88
N ARG A 175 6.72 12.08 -13.97
CA ARG A 175 5.27 12.30 -13.99
C ARG A 175 4.53 11.04 -14.40
N GLY A 176 3.42 10.78 -13.73
CA GLY A 176 2.50 9.69 -14.09
C GLY A 176 1.65 10.05 -15.30
N THR A 177 2.19 9.84 -16.50
CA THR A 177 1.50 10.17 -17.77
C THR A 177 0.48 9.13 -18.21
N LYS A 178 0.56 7.90 -17.67
CA LYS A 178 -0.42 6.85 -17.97
C LYS A 178 -1.75 7.17 -17.28
N PRO A 179 -2.89 7.10 -18.00
CA PRO A 179 -4.21 7.32 -17.42
C PRO A 179 -4.49 6.42 -16.21
N GLN A 180 -4.06 5.16 -16.24
CA GLN A 180 -4.26 4.23 -15.13
C GLN A 180 -3.63 4.75 -13.83
N TRP A 181 -2.44 5.36 -13.89
CA TRP A 181 -1.80 5.92 -12.70
C TRP A 181 -2.52 7.15 -12.17
N GLN A 182 -3.04 8.01 -13.07
CA GLN A 182 -3.84 9.17 -12.68
C GLN A 182 -5.14 8.71 -11.99
N ARG A 183 -5.78 7.68 -12.55
CA ARG A 183 -6.95 7.04 -11.95
C ARG A 183 -6.66 6.53 -10.54
N GLU A 184 -5.56 5.80 -10.35
CA GLU A 184 -5.19 5.27 -9.03
C GLU A 184 -4.90 6.36 -8.01
N VAL A 185 -4.32 7.51 -8.42
CA VAL A 185 -4.14 8.67 -7.54
C VAL A 185 -5.47 9.28 -7.13
N ILE A 186 -6.43 9.42 -8.07
CA ILE A 186 -7.79 9.89 -7.73
C ILE A 186 -8.44 8.92 -6.73
N LEU A 187 -8.38 7.61 -6.97
CA LEU A 187 -8.94 6.61 -6.07
C LEU A 187 -8.27 6.63 -4.69
N ALA A 188 -6.95 6.78 -4.62
CA ALA A 188 -6.22 6.91 -3.35
C ALA A 188 -6.67 8.16 -2.57
N GLY A 189 -6.86 9.29 -3.26
CA GLY A 189 -7.40 10.49 -2.64
C GLY A 189 -8.83 10.30 -2.13
N LEU A 190 -9.71 9.63 -2.90
CA LEU A 190 -11.07 9.30 -2.44
C LEU A 190 -11.07 8.39 -1.21
N ARG A 191 -10.14 7.43 -1.12
CA ARG A 191 -9.97 6.58 0.08
C ARG A 191 -9.48 7.37 1.29
N LEU A 192 -8.61 8.35 1.09
CA LEU A 192 -8.08 9.20 2.16
C LEU A 192 -9.14 10.15 2.74
N GLY A 193 -9.99 10.72 1.89
CA GLY A 193 -10.97 11.73 2.29
C GLY A 193 -10.33 13.06 2.74
N SER A 194 -11.16 14.02 3.14
CA SER A 194 -10.69 15.32 3.63
C SER A 194 -10.01 15.19 5.01
N PRO A 195 -8.90 15.93 5.28
CA PRO A 195 -8.19 16.85 4.39
C PRO A 195 -7.05 16.18 3.59
N ASP A 196 -6.79 14.89 3.81
CA ASP A 196 -5.60 14.21 3.27
C ASP A 196 -5.68 13.93 1.75
N ASN A 197 -6.87 13.93 1.16
CA ASN A 197 -7.06 13.79 -0.29
C ASN A 197 -6.43 14.92 -1.11
N GLN A 198 -6.08 16.05 -0.48
CA GLN A 198 -5.36 17.14 -1.13
C GLN A 198 -3.98 16.70 -1.65
N GLU A 199 -3.38 15.65 -1.06
CA GLU A 199 -2.14 15.08 -1.61
C GLU A 199 -2.34 14.52 -3.02
N ALA A 200 -3.48 13.86 -3.28
CA ALA A 200 -3.82 13.37 -4.61
C ALA A 200 -3.99 14.52 -5.61
N VAL A 201 -4.68 15.60 -5.19
CA VAL A 201 -4.81 16.82 -6.00
C VAL A 201 -3.45 17.40 -6.36
N ARG A 202 -2.52 17.50 -5.39
CA ARG A 202 -1.17 18.02 -5.64
C ARG A 202 -0.39 17.14 -6.62
N VAL A 203 -0.45 15.82 -6.47
CA VAL A 203 0.17 14.87 -7.44
C VAL A 203 -0.41 15.05 -8.84
N LEU A 204 -1.74 15.13 -8.97
CA LEU A 204 -2.41 15.27 -10.27
C LEU A 204 -2.08 16.60 -10.94
N ARG A 205 -2.04 17.71 -10.20
CA ARG A 205 -1.59 19.02 -10.70
C ARG A 205 -0.15 18.95 -11.20
N HIS A 206 0.74 18.35 -10.42
CA HIS A 206 2.15 18.16 -10.80
C HIS A 206 2.30 17.35 -12.10
N TRP A 207 1.58 16.23 -12.21
CA TRP A 207 1.69 15.34 -13.36
C TRP A 207 1.06 15.88 -14.63
N THR A 208 -0.13 16.48 -14.52
CA THR A 208 -0.92 16.89 -15.69
C THR A 208 -0.69 18.34 -16.09
N GLY A 209 -0.19 19.18 -15.17
CA GLY A 209 -0.13 20.64 -15.33
C GLY A 209 -1.50 21.32 -15.33
N GLN A 210 -2.59 20.56 -15.12
CA GLN A 210 -3.95 21.10 -15.07
C GLN A 210 -4.23 21.69 -13.69
N ALA A 211 -4.93 22.82 -13.68
CA ALA A 211 -5.53 23.39 -12.48
C ALA A 211 -7.04 23.26 -12.61
N ILE A 212 -7.60 22.22 -11.98
CA ILE A 212 -9.04 22.03 -11.90
C ILE A 212 -9.56 22.81 -10.70
N ASP A 213 -10.57 23.64 -10.95
CA ASP A 213 -11.36 24.29 -9.92
C ASP A 213 -12.30 23.24 -9.31
N GLU A 214 -12.06 22.90 -8.05
CA GLU A 214 -12.88 21.94 -7.30
C GLU A 214 -14.00 22.65 -6.50
N GLY A 215 -14.20 23.96 -6.72
CA GLY A 215 -15.19 24.77 -6.00
C GLY A 215 -14.72 25.22 -4.61
N GLU A 216 -15.66 25.66 -3.77
CA GLU A 216 -15.37 26.23 -2.44
C GLU A 216 -14.80 25.21 -1.44
N ASP A 217 -14.95 23.90 -1.69
CA ASP A 217 -14.33 22.84 -0.88
C ASP A 217 -13.50 21.83 -1.71
N PRO A 218 -12.31 22.23 -2.18
CA PRO A 218 -11.43 21.39 -2.98
C PRO A 218 -10.94 20.12 -2.30
N GLY A 219 -11.03 20.08 -0.97
CA GLY A 219 -10.58 18.98 -0.13
C GLY A 219 -11.67 17.96 0.17
N GLU A 220 -12.92 18.14 -0.27
CA GLU A 220 -13.98 17.19 0.08
C GLU A 220 -14.28 16.14 -1.00
N SER A 221 -14.29 16.47 -2.30
CA SER A 221 -14.90 15.54 -3.28
C SER A 221 -14.00 14.97 -4.39
N LEU A 222 -12.86 15.56 -4.73
CA LEU A 222 -12.09 15.19 -5.96
C LEU A 222 -12.95 15.16 -7.24
N ALA A 223 -14.18 15.71 -7.21
CA ALA A 223 -15.17 15.52 -8.26
C ALA A 223 -14.73 16.19 -9.57
N GLY A 224 -14.01 17.31 -9.48
CA GLY A 224 -13.41 17.96 -10.65
C GLY A 224 -12.44 17.03 -11.36
N TRP A 225 -11.51 16.40 -10.63
CA TRP A 225 -10.59 15.39 -11.17
C TRP A 225 -11.29 14.15 -11.69
N GLN A 226 -12.35 13.66 -11.03
CA GLN A 226 -13.14 12.53 -11.53
C GLN A 226 -13.80 12.87 -12.88
N ALA A 227 -14.46 14.02 -12.98
CA ALA A 227 -15.11 14.49 -14.20
C ALA A 227 -14.11 14.75 -15.33
N TRP A 228 -12.94 15.32 -15.01
CA TRP A 228 -11.86 15.49 -15.96
C TRP A 228 -11.35 14.15 -16.49
N PHE A 229 -11.14 13.17 -15.61
CA PHE A 229 -10.68 11.85 -16.02
C PHE A 229 -11.69 11.17 -16.95
N ASP A 230 -12.97 11.17 -16.59
CA ASP A 230 -14.04 10.56 -17.39
C ASP A 230 -14.18 11.19 -18.77
N LYS A 231 -14.02 12.53 -18.84
CA LYS A 231 -14.03 13.26 -20.11
C LYS A 231 -12.78 12.97 -20.96
N THR A 232 -11.62 12.86 -20.33
CA THR A 232 -10.33 12.70 -21.03
C THR A 232 -10.10 11.24 -21.46
N HIS A 233 -10.67 10.29 -20.72
CA HIS A 233 -10.48 8.85 -20.92
C HIS A 233 -11.82 8.08 -20.95
N PRO A 234 -12.69 8.35 -21.94
CA PRO A 234 -14.02 7.76 -22.01
C PRO A 234 -14.03 6.24 -22.27
N ASP A 235 -12.90 5.63 -22.57
CA ASP A 235 -12.81 4.17 -22.77
C ASP A 235 -12.37 3.42 -21.51
N LEU A 236 -11.96 4.15 -20.45
CA LEU A 236 -11.49 3.57 -19.20
C LEU A 236 -12.57 3.55 -18.10
N PRO A 237 -12.50 2.63 -17.14
CA PRO A 237 -13.37 2.65 -15.97
C PRO A 237 -13.26 3.99 -15.21
N PRO A 238 -14.39 4.55 -14.75
CA PRO A 238 -14.36 5.83 -14.03
C PRO A 238 -13.58 5.68 -12.71
N PRO A 239 -12.97 6.76 -12.20
CA PRO A 239 -12.26 6.78 -10.92
C PRO A 239 -13.25 6.89 -9.76
N THR A 240 -14.13 5.90 -9.63
CA THR A 240 -15.11 5.80 -8.53
C THR A 240 -14.73 4.66 -7.61
N LEU A 241 -14.78 4.90 -6.30
CA LEU A 241 -14.56 3.84 -5.34
C LEU A 241 -15.55 2.69 -5.59
N PRO A 242 -15.10 1.43 -5.43
CA PRO A 242 -16.00 0.30 -5.50
C PRO A 242 -17.08 0.41 -4.42
N VAL A 243 -18.31 0.06 -4.81
CA VAL A 243 -19.47 -0.01 -3.91
C VAL A 243 -20.00 -1.43 -3.99
N ASP A 244 -20.15 -2.06 -2.83
CA ASP A 244 -20.76 -3.40 -2.73
C ASP A 244 -22.15 -3.43 -3.37
N LEU A 245 -22.55 -4.60 -3.89
CA LEU A 245 -23.88 -4.75 -4.47
C LEU A 245 -24.96 -4.42 -3.41
N PRO A 246 -26.05 -3.72 -3.80
CA PRO A 246 -27.20 -3.55 -2.92
C PRO A 246 -27.66 -4.92 -2.40
N ASP A 247 -27.85 -5.03 -1.08
CA ASP A 247 -28.28 -6.26 -0.39
C ASP A 247 -27.31 -7.46 -0.50
N SER A 248 -26.04 -7.22 -0.83
CA SER A 248 -25.00 -8.26 -0.80
C SER A 248 -24.95 -8.97 0.56
N ARG A 249 -24.89 -10.31 0.53
CA ARG A 249 -24.67 -11.12 1.74
C ARG A 249 -23.24 -11.00 2.27
N HIS A 250 -22.32 -10.56 1.42
CA HIS A 250 -20.89 -10.54 1.71
C HIS A 250 -20.31 -9.16 1.37
N ASN A 251 -20.24 -8.29 2.38
CA ASN A 251 -19.61 -6.98 2.24
C ASN A 251 -18.08 -7.12 2.11
N SER A 252 -17.47 -6.46 1.13
CA SER A 252 -16.03 -6.52 0.87
C SER A 252 -15.16 -6.18 2.10
N ARG A 253 -15.50 -5.15 2.87
CA ARG A 253 -14.77 -4.76 4.09
C ARG A 253 -14.88 -5.83 5.17
N GLU A 254 -16.06 -6.40 5.34
CA GLU A 254 -16.30 -7.49 6.30
C GLU A 254 -15.56 -8.77 5.89
N LEU A 255 -15.52 -9.08 4.60
CA LEU A 255 -14.75 -10.20 4.05
C LEU A 255 -13.26 -10.04 4.33
N VAL A 256 -12.68 -8.86 4.06
CA VAL A 256 -11.26 -8.60 4.38
C VAL A 256 -11.00 -8.79 5.87
N LYS A 257 -11.89 -8.28 6.74
CA LYS A 257 -11.77 -8.44 8.19
C LYS A 257 -11.82 -9.92 8.60
N LEU A 258 -12.83 -10.65 8.12
CA LEU A 258 -13.01 -12.08 8.38
C LEU A 258 -11.76 -12.87 7.98
N LEU A 259 -11.33 -12.74 6.72
CA LEU A 259 -10.21 -13.48 6.16
C LEU A 259 -8.86 -13.10 6.79
N SER A 260 -8.71 -11.85 7.24
CA SER A 260 -7.50 -11.41 7.95
C SER A 260 -7.42 -11.95 9.37
N SER A 261 -8.57 -12.12 10.04
CA SER A 261 -8.64 -12.66 11.41
C SER A 261 -8.52 -14.19 11.48
N ALA A 262 -8.74 -14.87 10.35
CA ALA A 262 -8.81 -16.32 10.25
C ALA A 262 -7.85 -16.88 9.17
N PRO A 263 -6.57 -16.49 9.14
CA PRO A 263 -5.68 -16.77 8.00
C PRO A 263 -5.42 -18.26 7.77
N ASP A 264 -5.67 -19.10 8.78
CA ASP A 264 -5.36 -20.53 8.79
C ASP A 264 -6.57 -21.42 9.18
N LEU A 265 -7.79 -20.86 9.24
CA LEU A 265 -8.99 -21.62 9.65
C LEU A 265 -9.71 -22.31 8.48
N GLY A 266 -9.40 -21.96 7.24
CA GLY A 266 -10.03 -22.58 6.07
C GLY A 266 -9.42 -23.92 5.70
N ASP A 267 -10.25 -24.80 5.15
CA ASP A 267 -9.87 -26.10 4.61
C ASP A 267 -9.65 -26.02 3.09
N PRO A 268 -8.40 -26.14 2.61
CA PRO A 268 -8.12 -26.09 1.18
C PRO A 268 -8.81 -27.20 0.37
N GLU A 269 -9.05 -28.38 0.95
CA GLU A 269 -9.69 -29.49 0.24
C GLU A 269 -11.18 -29.20 -0.01
N ARG A 270 -11.87 -28.59 0.97
CA ARG A 270 -13.23 -28.07 0.74
C ARG A 270 -13.21 -26.89 -0.22
N GLY A 271 -12.23 -25.99 -0.10
CA GLY A 271 -12.05 -24.85 -1.01
C GLY A 271 -11.89 -25.26 -2.48
N ALA A 272 -11.31 -26.44 -2.75
CA ALA A 272 -11.18 -27.00 -4.09
C ALA A 272 -12.52 -27.38 -4.74
N GLN A 273 -13.58 -27.56 -3.95
CA GLN A 273 -14.96 -27.75 -4.41
C GLN A 273 -15.66 -26.39 -4.52
N VAL A 274 -15.39 -25.47 -3.59
CA VAL A 274 -15.98 -24.11 -3.60
C VAL A 274 -15.56 -23.33 -4.84
N ILE A 275 -14.33 -23.47 -5.32
CA ILE A 275 -13.88 -22.78 -6.55
C ILE A 275 -14.68 -23.18 -7.80
N GLU A 276 -15.22 -24.40 -7.83
CA GLU A 276 -16.14 -24.86 -8.88
C GLU A 276 -17.55 -24.32 -8.67
N LYS A 277 -18.05 -24.36 -7.42
CA LYS A 277 -19.36 -23.80 -7.04
C LYS A 277 -19.45 -22.31 -7.37
N ALA A 278 -18.37 -21.56 -7.15
CA ALA A 278 -18.23 -20.14 -7.49
C ALA A 278 -18.01 -19.89 -8.99
N LEU A 279 -17.97 -20.94 -9.82
CA LEU A 279 -17.78 -20.89 -11.27
C LEU A 279 -16.44 -20.28 -11.73
N CYS A 280 -15.46 -20.13 -10.84
CA CYS A 280 -14.17 -19.54 -11.18
C CYS A 280 -13.46 -20.34 -12.28
N LEU A 281 -13.55 -21.67 -12.24
CA LEU A 281 -12.91 -22.57 -13.22
C LEU A 281 -13.53 -22.52 -14.63
N LYS A 282 -14.65 -21.83 -14.82
CA LYS A 282 -15.23 -21.60 -16.15
C LYS A 282 -14.37 -20.66 -17.00
N CYS A 283 -13.61 -19.79 -16.34
CA CYS A 283 -12.79 -18.78 -17.01
C CYS A 283 -11.32 -18.89 -16.64
N HIS A 284 -11.02 -19.33 -15.41
CA HIS A 284 -9.68 -19.35 -14.86
C HIS A 284 -9.12 -20.77 -14.74
N ARG A 285 -7.80 -20.85 -14.86
CA ARG A 285 -7.05 -22.07 -14.58
C ARG A 285 -6.61 -22.09 -13.12
N TYR A 286 -6.68 -23.26 -12.52
CA TYR A 286 -6.00 -23.58 -11.27
C TYR A 286 -5.36 -24.96 -11.40
N GLY A 287 -4.04 -25.00 -11.39
CA GLY A 287 -3.25 -26.16 -11.78
C GLY A 287 -3.61 -26.65 -13.17
N ASN A 288 -4.02 -27.92 -13.27
CA ASN A 288 -4.46 -28.52 -14.53
C ASN A 288 -5.99 -28.46 -14.77
N ARG A 289 -6.74 -27.72 -13.94
CA ARG A 289 -8.21 -27.61 -14.04
C ARG A 289 -8.63 -26.23 -14.54
N GLY A 290 -9.75 -26.18 -15.25
CA GLY A 290 -10.40 -24.95 -15.70
C GLY A 290 -9.93 -24.48 -17.09
N GLU A 291 -10.08 -23.18 -17.34
CA GLU A 291 -9.90 -22.57 -18.66
C GLU A 291 -8.83 -21.45 -18.61
N ALA A 292 -8.15 -21.18 -19.74
CA ALA A 292 -7.07 -20.19 -19.80
C ALA A 292 -7.52 -18.85 -20.41
N LEU A 293 -8.74 -18.41 -20.10
CA LEU A 293 -9.33 -17.20 -20.65
C LEU A 293 -9.27 -16.01 -19.69
N GLY A 294 -9.17 -16.27 -18.39
CA GLY A 294 -8.78 -15.31 -17.36
C GLY A 294 -7.38 -15.61 -16.81
N PRO A 295 -6.84 -14.74 -15.93
CA PRO A 295 -5.56 -14.97 -15.26
C PRO A 295 -5.50 -16.33 -14.56
N ASP A 296 -4.35 -16.99 -14.65
CA ASP A 296 -4.10 -18.21 -13.89
C ASP A 296 -4.11 -17.91 -12.37
N LEU A 297 -4.94 -18.65 -11.62
CA LEU A 297 -5.16 -18.51 -10.18
C LEU A 297 -4.23 -19.40 -9.33
N THR A 298 -3.46 -20.31 -9.94
CA THR A 298 -2.64 -21.33 -9.24
C THR A 298 -1.70 -20.73 -8.20
N ASN A 299 -1.09 -19.58 -8.50
CA ASN A 299 -0.16 -18.91 -7.60
C ASN A 299 -0.59 -17.47 -7.32
N ILE A 300 -1.90 -17.24 -7.22
CA ILE A 300 -2.46 -15.88 -7.11
C ILE A 300 -1.94 -15.10 -5.89
N ARG A 301 -1.61 -15.80 -4.80
CA ARG A 301 -1.03 -15.21 -3.59
C ARG A 301 0.32 -14.52 -3.82
N GLN A 302 1.09 -14.95 -4.83
CA GLN A 302 2.37 -14.34 -5.17
C GLN A 302 2.19 -13.03 -5.94
N ARG A 303 0.97 -12.75 -6.41
CA ARG A 303 0.64 -11.54 -7.17
C ARG A 303 -0.14 -10.53 -6.34
N TYR A 304 -1.09 -10.98 -5.53
CA TYR A 304 -2.04 -10.13 -4.80
C TYR A 304 -1.96 -10.32 -3.30
N GLN A 305 -2.10 -9.21 -2.57
CA GLN A 305 -2.45 -9.24 -1.15
C GLN A 305 -3.92 -9.63 -0.97
N LEU A 306 -4.28 -10.05 0.25
CA LEU A 306 -5.63 -10.49 0.58
C LEU A 306 -6.69 -9.45 0.20
N LYS A 307 -6.49 -8.18 0.57
CA LYS A 307 -7.41 -7.09 0.23
C LYS A 307 -7.58 -6.96 -1.28
N GLU A 308 -6.48 -6.93 -2.03
CA GLU A 308 -6.52 -6.81 -3.49
C GLU A 308 -7.24 -8.00 -4.14
N LEU A 309 -7.06 -9.22 -3.62
CA LEU A 309 -7.74 -10.41 -4.11
C LEU A 309 -9.25 -10.35 -3.83
N VAL A 310 -9.66 -9.92 -2.63
CA VAL A 310 -11.08 -9.70 -2.31
C VAL A 310 -11.68 -8.66 -3.25
N GLU A 311 -11.02 -7.51 -3.41
CA GLU A 311 -11.50 -6.43 -4.29
C GLU A 311 -11.60 -6.88 -5.75
N ALA A 312 -10.63 -7.65 -6.26
CA ALA A 312 -10.66 -8.18 -7.62
C ALA A 312 -11.83 -9.16 -7.85
N ILE A 313 -12.23 -9.92 -6.82
CA ILE A 313 -13.35 -10.86 -6.91
C ILE A 313 -14.70 -10.16 -6.76
N VAL A 314 -14.81 -9.23 -5.81
CA VAL A 314 -16.07 -8.53 -5.51
C VAL A 314 -16.36 -7.44 -6.55
N PHE A 315 -15.32 -6.79 -7.08
CA PHE A 315 -15.40 -5.69 -8.03
C PHE A 315 -14.62 -5.96 -9.32
N PRO A 316 -14.96 -7.00 -10.09
CA PRO A 316 -14.17 -7.46 -11.23
C PRO A 316 -14.00 -6.43 -12.36
N SER A 317 -14.84 -5.39 -12.40
CA SER A 317 -14.74 -4.30 -13.39
C SER A 317 -13.87 -3.12 -12.93
N GLN A 318 -13.35 -3.11 -11.70
CA GLN A 318 -12.54 -1.99 -11.17
C GLN A 318 -11.12 -1.92 -11.73
N ALA A 319 -10.53 -3.07 -12.04
CA ALA A 319 -9.19 -3.16 -12.59
C ALA A 319 -9.12 -4.36 -13.55
N VAL A 320 -9.37 -4.11 -14.84
CA VAL A 320 -9.23 -5.12 -15.89
C VAL A 320 -7.90 -4.88 -16.61
N SER A 321 -7.01 -5.86 -16.59
CA SER A 321 -5.77 -5.80 -17.36
C SER A 321 -6.08 -5.82 -18.86
N ASP A 322 -5.32 -5.06 -19.65
CA ASP A 322 -5.44 -4.97 -21.12
C ASP A 322 -5.51 -6.34 -21.81
N GLN A 323 -4.84 -7.36 -21.25
CA GLN A 323 -4.85 -8.73 -21.77
C GLN A 323 -6.24 -9.41 -21.68
N TYR A 324 -7.07 -8.99 -20.73
CA TYR A 324 -8.38 -9.58 -20.43
C TYR A 324 -9.52 -8.57 -20.67
N THR A 325 -9.25 -7.50 -21.41
CA THR A 325 -10.27 -6.51 -21.78
C THR A 325 -11.41 -7.19 -22.52
N THR A 326 -12.64 -6.94 -22.05
CA THR A 326 -13.85 -7.36 -22.76
C THR A 326 -13.95 -6.61 -24.07
N VAL A 327 -14.19 -7.33 -25.16
CA VAL A 327 -14.42 -6.75 -26.48
C VAL A 327 -15.85 -7.05 -26.89
N GLN A 328 -16.58 -6.02 -27.36
CA GLN A 328 -17.81 -6.22 -28.08
C GLN A 328 -17.50 -6.32 -29.58
N ILE A 329 -17.94 -7.42 -30.19
CA ILE A 329 -17.75 -7.72 -31.60
C ILE A 329 -19.10 -7.63 -32.28
N ARG A 330 -19.17 -6.82 -33.33
CA ARG A 330 -20.30 -6.77 -34.26
C ARG A 330 -19.90 -7.44 -35.55
N THR A 331 -20.69 -8.41 -35.99
CA THR A 331 -20.46 -9.14 -37.24
C THR A 331 -21.20 -8.46 -38.40
N ARG A 332 -20.76 -8.74 -39.63
CA ARG A 332 -21.32 -8.17 -40.87
C ARG A 332 -22.78 -8.55 -41.11
N ASP A 333 -23.25 -9.66 -40.54
CA ASP A 333 -24.64 -10.11 -40.57
C ASP A 333 -25.51 -9.48 -39.46
N GLY A 334 -24.93 -8.61 -38.62
CA GLY A 334 -25.63 -7.86 -37.58
C GLY A 334 -25.64 -8.54 -36.21
N ALA A 335 -25.09 -9.74 -36.05
CA ALA A 335 -24.96 -10.34 -34.72
C ALA A 335 -23.95 -9.57 -33.85
N THR A 336 -24.14 -9.65 -32.53
CA THR A 336 -23.27 -8.97 -31.56
C THR A 336 -22.88 -9.93 -30.45
N TYR A 337 -21.57 -10.03 -30.21
CA TYR A 337 -20.98 -10.85 -29.17
C TYR A 337 -20.18 -9.96 -28.23
N SER A 338 -20.06 -10.36 -26.96
CA SER A 338 -19.29 -9.60 -25.97
C SER A 338 -18.55 -10.56 -25.07
N GLY A 339 -17.23 -10.43 -24.99
CA GLY A 339 -16.41 -11.38 -24.26
C GLY A 339 -14.91 -11.09 -24.26
N VAL A 340 -14.15 -11.94 -23.57
CA VAL A 340 -12.69 -11.95 -23.68
C VAL A 340 -12.32 -12.72 -24.94
N THR A 341 -11.42 -12.16 -25.73
CA THR A 341 -11.08 -12.72 -27.04
C THR A 341 -9.77 -13.50 -26.98
N ALA A 342 -9.74 -14.66 -27.64
CA ALA A 342 -8.51 -15.42 -27.90
C ALA A 342 -8.37 -15.69 -29.40
N ASN A 343 -7.16 -15.56 -29.91
CA ASN A 343 -6.85 -15.83 -31.31
C ASN A 343 -6.81 -17.35 -31.56
N ASP A 344 -7.51 -17.83 -32.60
CA ASP A 344 -7.53 -19.23 -33.03
C ASP A 344 -7.39 -19.28 -34.56
N GLY A 345 -6.19 -19.01 -35.05
CA GLY A 345 -5.91 -18.87 -36.49
C GLY A 345 -6.76 -17.78 -37.16
N ASP A 346 -7.53 -18.19 -38.16
CA ASP A 346 -8.45 -17.32 -38.92
C ASP A 346 -9.75 -17.00 -38.17
N GLN A 347 -9.94 -17.61 -37.00
CA GLN A 347 -11.08 -17.39 -36.13
C GLN A 347 -10.69 -16.61 -34.88
N LEU A 348 -11.70 -15.99 -34.28
CA LEU A 348 -11.65 -15.35 -32.99
C LEU A 348 -12.57 -16.13 -32.04
N ILE A 349 -12.02 -16.64 -30.94
CA ILE A 349 -12.82 -17.20 -29.85
C ILE A 349 -13.25 -16.05 -28.94
N VAL A 350 -14.54 -15.96 -28.64
CA VAL A 350 -15.12 -14.99 -27.72
C VAL A 350 -15.70 -15.74 -26.53
N LEU A 351 -15.11 -15.54 -25.34
CA LEU A 351 -15.67 -16.04 -24.08
C LEU A 351 -16.65 -15.05 -23.50
N GLN A 352 -17.92 -15.40 -23.51
CA GLN A 352 -19.01 -14.58 -23.00
C GLN A 352 -19.18 -14.73 -21.48
N ALA A 353 -19.89 -13.79 -20.85
CA ALA A 353 -20.11 -13.77 -19.40
C ALA A 353 -20.91 -14.97 -18.86
N ASN A 354 -21.64 -15.68 -19.72
CA ASN A 354 -22.32 -16.95 -19.41
C ASN A 354 -21.38 -18.17 -19.48
N ALA A 355 -20.07 -17.95 -19.66
CA ALA A 355 -19.04 -18.97 -19.90
C ALA A 355 -19.16 -19.74 -21.22
N GLU A 356 -19.94 -19.23 -22.18
CA GLU A 356 -20.02 -19.78 -23.53
C GLU A 356 -18.86 -19.27 -24.39
N LYS A 357 -18.33 -20.16 -25.24
CA LYS A 357 -17.29 -19.84 -26.22
C LYS A 357 -17.91 -19.81 -27.60
N VAL A 358 -17.88 -18.64 -28.24
CA VAL A 358 -18.30 -18.49 -29.64
C VAL A 358 -17.07 -18.37 -30.52
N ARG A 359 -17.05 -19.08 -31.65
CA ARG A 359 -16.03 -18.93 -32.69
C ARG A 359 -16.60 -18.09 -33.83
N ILE A 360 -15.89 -17.04 -34.19
CA ILE A 360 -16.28 -16.10 -35.24
C ILE A 360 -15.14 -16.02 -36.25
N ASP A 361 -15.44 -16.23 -37.53
CA ASP A 361 -14.46 -15.99 -38.58
C ASP A 361 -14.07 -14.51 -38.60
N ARG A 362 -12.77 -14.20 -38.68
CA ARG A 362 -12.31 -12.81 -38.74
C ARG A 362 -12.88 -12.04 -39.93
N SER A 363 -13.11 -12.75 -41.04
CA SER A 363 -13.78 -12.23 -42.24
C SER A 363 -15.27 -11.93 -42.06
N ALA A 364 -15.87 -12.33 -40.93
CA ALA A 364 -17.24 -11.97 -40.56
C ALA A 364 -17.29 -10.75 -39.61
N ILE A 365 -16.17 -10.31 -39.04
CA ILE A 365 -16.12 -9.19 -38.09
C ILE A 365 -16.20 -7.85 -38.83
N ASP A 366 -17.20 -7.04 -38.49
CA ASP A 366 -17.36 -5.66 -38.96
C ASP A 366 -16.63 -4.69 -38.01
N GLU A 367 -16.81 -4.86 -36.71
CA GLU A 367 -16.31 -3.95 -35.69
C GLU A 367 -15.97 -4.69 -34.39
N ALA A 368 -14.91 -4.24 -33.70
CA ALA A 368 -14.48 -4.76 -32.41
C ALA A 368 -14.11 -3.60 -31.48
N LEU A 369 -14.89 -3.37 -30.43
CA LEU A 369 -14.72 -2.25 -29.51
C LEU A 369 -14.46 -2.73 -28.08
N PRO A 370 -13.48 -2.17 -27.36
CA PRO A 370 -13.25 -2.49 -25.95
C PRO A 370 -14.45 -2.01 -25.10
N ARG A 371 -14.71 -2.73 -24.01
CA ARG A 371 -15.76 -2.42 -23.04
C ARG A 371 -15.18 -2.28 -21.63
N ARG A 372 -15.72 -1.32 -20.87
CA ARG A 372 -15.31 -1.04 -19.49
C ARG A 372 -15.70 -2.16 -18.51
N LYS A 373 -16.75 -2.94 -18.81
CA LYS A 373 -17.28 -3.99 -17.94
C LYS A 373 -16.53 -5.30 -18.16
N SER A 374 -16.09 -5.93 -17.07
CA SER A 374 -15.44 -7.24 -17.11
C SER A 374 -16.40 -8.36 -17.55
N VAL A 375 -15.86 -9.40 -18.17
CA VAL A 375 -16.58 -10.67 -18.39
C VAL A 375 -16.78 -11.43 -17.09
N MET A 376 -15.87 -11.27 -16.13
CA MET A 376 -16.06 -11.80 -14.77
C MET A 376 -17.23 -11.06 -14.13
N ARG A 377 -18.26 -11.82 -13.76
CA ARG A 377 -19.53 -11.30 -13.25
C ARG A 377 -19.38 -10.84 -11.80
N ASP A 378 -20.12 -9.82 -11.42
CA ASP A 378 -20.27 -9.43 -10.03
C ASP A 378 -21.07 -10.52 -9.26
N GLY A 379 -20.93 -10.55 -7.94
CA GLY A 379 -21.75 -11.43 -7.07
C GLY A 379 -21.39 -12.93 -7.11
N LEU A 380 -20.18 -13.30 -7.56
CA LEU A 380 -19.73 -14.71 -7.58
C LEU A 380 -19.68 -15.34 -6.18
N LEU A 381 -19.57 -14.53 -5.12
CA LEU A 381 -19.54 -14.99 -3.74
C LEU A 381 -20.93 -15.11 -3.11
N GLU A 382 -21.97 -14.52 -3.70
CA GLU A 382 -23.34 -14.53 -3.14
C GLU A 382 -23.91 -15.92 -2.84
N PRO A 383 -23.66 -16.96 -3.68
CA PRO A 383 -24.16 -18.31 -3.40
C PRO A 383 -23.42 -19.02 -2.25
N LEU A 384 -22.33 -18.45 -1.74
CA LEU A 384 -21.46 -19.09 -0.77
C LEU A 384 -21.86 -18.74 0.67
N THR A 385 -21.51 -19.61 1.62
CA THR A 385 -21.49 -19.29 3.05
C THR A 385 -20.17 -18.61 3.43
N GLN A 386 -20.10 -17.99 4.61
CA GLN A 386 -18.83 -17.43 5.11
C GLN A 386 -17.74 -18.50 5.26
N GLU A 387 -18.10 -19.70 5.73
CA GLU A 387 -17.19 -20.84 5.83
C GLU A 387 -16.64 -21.26 4.46
N GLU A 388 -17.52 -21.37 3.46
CA GLU A 388 -17.11 -21.69 2.09
C GLU A 388 -16.16 -20.63 1.51
N ILE A 389 -16.36 -19.34 1.83
CA ILE A 389 -15.45 -18.27 1.40
C ILE A 389 -14.08 -18.41 2.09
N VAL A 390 -14.05 -18.68 3.39
CA VAL A 390 -12.79 -18.91 4.13
C VAL A 390 -12.04 -20.11 3.53
N ASP A 391 -12.75 -21.20 3.23
CA ASP A 391 -12.19 -22.39 2.57
C ASP A 391 -11.65 -22.07 1.16
N LEU A 392 -12.40 -21.29 0.36
CA LEU A 392 -11.98 -20.84 -0.98
C LEU A 392 -10.67 -20.06 -0.92
N PHE A 393 -10.55 -19.10 0.01
CA PHE A 393 -9.34 -18.30 0.16
C PHE A 393 -8.18 -19.12 0.72
N ALA A 394 -8.42 -20.10 1.60
CA ALA A 394 -7.41 -21.04 2.04
C ALA A 394 -6.86 -21.89 0.86
N PHE A 395 -7.74 -22.32 -0.04
CA PHE A 395 -7.34 -23.02 -1.27
C PHE A 395 -6.49 -22.11 -2.18
N LEU A 396 -6.94 -20.88 -2.48
CA LEU A 396 -6.19 -19.93 -3.30
C LEU A 396 -4.83 -19.54 -2.68
N LYS A 397 -4.74 -19.52 -1.35
CA LYS A 397 -3.49 -19.26 -0.59
C LYS A 397 -2.54 -20.47 -0.62
N ARG A 398 -3.04 -21.70 -0.69
CA ARG A 398 -2.17 -22.89 -0.72
C ARG A 398 -1.36 -22.96 -2.02
N GLY A 399 -1.97 -22.61 -3.15
CA GLY A 399 -1.42 -22.84 -4.48
C GLY A 399 -1.27 -24.33 -4.81
N GLU A 400 -0.83 -24.65 -6.03
CA GLU A 400 -0.39 -26.01 -6.37
C GLU A 400 1.09 -26.17 -5.98
N ARG A 401 1.44 -27.30 -5.37
CA ARG A 401 2.81 -27.59 -4.91
C ARG A 401 3.70 -28.03 -6.06
#